data_AF-A0A4R8K5A5-F1
#
_entry.id   AF-A0A4R8K5A5-F1
#
_cell.length_a   1.000
_cell.length_b   1.000
_cell.length_c   1.000
_cell.angle_alpha   90.00
_cell.angle_beta   90.00
_cell.angle_gamma   90.00
#
_symmetry.space_group_name_H-M   'P 1'
#
loop_
_entity.id
_entity.type
_entity.pdbx_description
1 polymer ?
#
loop_
_entity_poly.entity_id
_entity_poly.type
_entity_poly.pdbx_seq_one_letter_code
_entity_poly.pdbx_strand_id
1 'polypeptide(L)' 'MARITVEDCLKQIPNRFELALAATYRARQLAQGHTPKIESRDKPTVVALREIAAGQVGVEMLKKVPV' A
#
# COMPACT_ATOMS: atom_id res chain seq x y z
N MET A 1 -5.65 -13.71 10.17
CA MET A 1 -5.70 -12.32 10.67
C MET A 1 -4.32 -11.72 10.48
N ALA A 2 -4.15 -10.93 9.43
CA ALA A 2 -2.87 -10.39 8.97
C ALA A 2 -2.20 -9.54 10.06
N ARG A 3 -1.08 -10.03 10.60
CA ARG A 3 -0.26 -9.35 11.59
C ARG A 3 0.62 -8.32 10.88
N ILE A 4 0.01 -7.23 10.38
CA ILE A 4 0.75 -6.09 9.85
C ILE A 4 0.47 -4.87 10.70
N THR A 5 1.53 -4.17 11.12
CA THR A 5 1.42 -2.96 11.94
C THR A 5 1.70 -1.73 11.09
N VAL A 6 1.13 -0.61 11.52
CA VAL A 6 1.38 0.69 10.88
C VAL A 6 2.85 1.09 11.03
N GLU A 7 3.52 0.63 12.09
CA GLU A 7 4.93 0.91 12.36
C GLU A 7 5.85 0.40 11.24
N ASP A 8 5.56 -0.77 10.67
CA ASP A 8 6.34 -1.31 9.55
C ASP A 8 6.13 -0.50 8.26
N CYS A 9 4.95 0.06 8.07
CA CYS A 9 4.66 0.94 6.93
C CYS A 9 5.33 2.31 7.10
N LEU A 10 5.39 2.82 8.34
CA LEU A 10 6.00 4.13 8.65
C LEU A 10 7.52 4.14 8.49
N LYS A 11 8.18 2.99 8.56
CA LYS A 11 9.61 2.86 8.21
C LYS A 11 9.87 3.22 6.74
N GLN A 12 8.88 3.03 5.87
CA GLN A 12 8.99 3.25 4.42
C GLN A 12 8.43 4.62 4.01
N ILE A 13 7.28 5.00 4.59
CA ILE A 13 6.66 6.30 4.36
C ILE A 13 6.45 6.97 5.73
N PRO A 14 7.34 7.87 6.16
CA PRO A 14 7.27 8.46 7.51
C PRO A 14 6.07 9.38 7.70
N ASN A 15 5.53 9.95 6.62
CA ASN A 15 4.34 10.78 6.65
C ASN A 15 3.06 9.92 6.61
N ARG A 16 2.27 9.99 7.69
CA ARG A 16 1.03 9.23 7.85
C ARG A 16 -0.05 9.57 6.81
N PHE A 17 -0.11 10.82 6.35
CA PHE A 17 -1.08 11.24 5.34
C PHE A 17 -0.70 10.72 3.96
N GLU A 18 0.59 10.81 3.61
CA GLU A 18 1.13 10.23 2.38
C GLU A 18 0.98 8.71 2.35
N LEU A 19 1.22 8.05 3.49
CA LEU A 19 0.99 6.61 3.65
C LEU A 19 -0.46 6.25 3.37
N ALA A 20 -1.42 6.97 3.95
CA ALA A 20 -2.84 6.73 3.75
C ALA A 20 -3.25 6.91 2.28
N LEU A 21 -2.74 7.96 1.63
CA LEU A 21 -3.00 8.23 0.20
C LEU A 21 -2.39 7.15 -0.70
N ALA A 22 -1.12 6.79 -0.48
CA ALA A 22 -0.42 5.78 -1.26
C ALA A 22 -1.08 4.39 -1.11
N ALA A 23 -1.44 4.01 0.12
CA ALA A 23 -2.15 2.77 0.40
C ALA A 23 -3.53 2.75 -0.26
N THR A 24 -4.28 3.85 -0.21
CA THR A 24 -5.60 3.96 -0.84
C THR A 24 -5.51 3.82 -2.36
N TYR A 25 -4.56 4.52 -2.98
CA TYR A 25 -4.35 4.46 -4.43
C TYR A 25 -3.96 3.06 -4.88
N ARG A 26 -3.03 2.41 -4.16
CA ARG A 26 -2.64 1.03 -4.48
C ARG A 26 -3.78 0.04 -4.23
N ALA A 27 -4.54 0.18 -3.15
CA ALA A 27 -5.70 -0.66 -2.89
C ALA A 27 -6.75 -0.56 -3.99
N ARG A 28 -6.96 0.64 -4.57
CA ARG A 28 -7.84 0.82 -5.75
C ARG A 28 -7.32 0.10 -6.98
N GLN A 29 -6.01 0.16 -7.29
CA GLN A 29 -5.44 -0.62 -8.39
C GLN A 29 -5.66 -2.12 -8.19
N LEU A 30 -5.41 -2.62 -6.98
CA LEU A 30 -5.64 -4.03 -6.66
C LEU A 30 -7.12 -4.42 -6.79
N ALA A 31 -8.04 -3.53 -6.40
CA ALA A 31 -9.47 -3.73 -6.59
C ALA A 31 -9.90 -3.71 -8.07
N GLN A 32 -9.17 -2.99 -8.92
CA GLN A 32 -9.37 -2.96 -10.38
C GLN A 32 -8.78 -4.20 -11.09
N GLY A 33 -8.17 -5.13 -10.36
CA GLY A 33 -7.60 -6.36 -10.92
C GLY A 33 -6.14 -6.26 -11.33
N HIS A 34 -5.42 -5.20 -10.93
CA HIS A 34 -3.97 -5.14 -11.12
C HIS A 34 -3.27 -6.23 -10.31
N THR A 35 -2.18 -6.78 -10.87
CA THR A 35 -1.43 -7.85 -10.24
C THR A 35 -0.85 -7.42 -8.88
N PRO A 36 -1.18 -8.16 -7.80
CA PRO A 36 -0.53 -7.96 -6.51
C PRO A 36 0.93 -8.41 -6.58
N LYS A 37 1.84 -7.64 -6.00
CA LYS A 37 3.24 -8.02 -5.82
C LYS A 37 3.43 -9.02 -4.70
N ILE A 38 2.48 -9.05 -3.76
CA ILE A 38 2.42 -10.01 -2.67
C ILE A 38 1.09 -10.73 -2.74
N GLU A 39 1.13 -12.03 -3.02
CA GLU A 39 -0.08 -12.85 -3.01
C GLU A 39 -0.63 -12.93 -1.59
N SER A 40 -1.88 -12.49 -1.43
CA SER A 40 -2.62 -12.64 -0.19
C SER A 40 -4.10 -12.78 -0.48
N ARG A 41 -4.79 -13.54 0.37
CA ARG A 41 -6.25 -13.68 0.37
C ARG A 41 -6.95 -12.58 1.19
N ASP A 42 -6.18 -11.61 1.69
CA ASP A 42 -6.70 -10.48 2.47
C ASP A 42 -7.38 -9.43 1.55
N LYS A 43 -8.11 -8.49 2.16
CA LYS A 43 -8.71 -7.36 1.44
C LYS A 43 -7.62 -6.53 0.71
N PRO A 44 -7.93 -5.90 -0.44
CA PRO A 44 -6.97 -5.10 -1.22
C PRO A 44 -6.22 -4.04 -0.41
N THR A 45 -6.86 -3.45 0.61
CA THR A 45 -6.24 -2.50 1.54
C THR A 45 -5.13 -3.11 2.38
N VAL A 46 -5.32 -4.33 2.87
CA VAL A 46 -4.31 -5.05 3.66
C VAL A 46 -3.16 -5.50 2.76
N VAL A 47 -3.46 -5.92 1.53
CA VAL A 47 -2.42 -6.27 0.54
C VAL A 47 -1.58 -5.06 0.19
N ALA A 48 -2.19 -3.89 -0.05
CA ALA A 48 -1.47 -2.65 -0.30
C ALA A 48 -0.54 -2.26 0.86
N LEU A 49 -1.01 -2.35 2.10
CA LEU A 49 -0.17 -2.07 3.29
C LEU A 49 0.98 -3.09 3.44
N ARG A 50 0.77 -4.36 3.07
CA ARG A 50 1.84 -5.38 3.02
C ARG A 50 2.88 -5.07 1.97
N GLU A 51 2.47 -4.65 0.78
CA GLU A 51 3.39 -4.24 -0.27
C GLU A 51 4.21 -3.01 0.16
N ILE A 52 3.58 -2.07 0.88
CA ILE A 52 4.28 -0.90 1.42
C ILE A 52 5.28 -1.30 2.50
N ALA A 53 4.88 -2.10 3.50
CA ALA A 53 5.79 -2.56 4.55
C ALA A 53 6.98 -3.38 3.98
N ALA A 54 6.76 -4.15 2.91
CA ALA A 54 7.80 -4.90 2.22
C ALA A 54 8.70 -4.04 1.32
N GLY A 55 8.46 -2.73 1.21
CA GLY A 55 9.21 -1.83 0.34
C GLY A 55 8.98 -2.06 -1.16
N GLN A 56 7.93 -2.82 -1.52
CA GLN A 56 7.57 -3.10 -2.90
C GLN A 56 6.79 -1.95 -3.54
N VAL A 57 6.13 -1.12 -2.73
CA VAL A 57 5.35 0.03 -3.14
C VAL A 57 5.66 1.19 -2.19
N GLY A 58 6.01 2.36 -2.74
CA GLY A 58 6.31 3.53 -1.93
C GLY A 58 5.57 4.80 -2.36
N VAL A 59 6.17 5.95 -1.99
CA VAL A 59 5.74 7.31 -2.35
C VAL A 59 5.66 7.56 -3.87
N GLU A 60 6.24 6.68 -4.68
CA GLU A 60 6.09 6.67 -6.14
C GLU A 60 4.62 6.59 -6.60
N MET A 61 3.74 6.00 -5.78
CA MET A 61 2.30 5.94 -6.06
C MET A 61 1.65 7.32 -6.04
N LEU A 62 2.20 8.28 -5.27
CA LEU A 62 1.66 9.64 -5.19
C LEU A 62 2.00 10.46 -6.43
N LYS A 63 3.11 10.19 -7.11
CA LYS A 63 3.49 10.88 -8.36
C LYS A 63 2.59 10.53 -9.54
N LYS A 64 1.87 9.41 -9.46
CA LYS A 64 0.96 8.92 -10.50
C LYS A 64 -0.46 9.43 -10.35
N VAL A 65 -0.74 10.21 -9.30
CA VAL A 65 -2.03 10.85 -9.10
C VAL A 65 -2.03 12.14 -9.95
N PRO A 66 -2.84 12.22 -11.03
CA PRO A 66 -3.09 13.49 -11.68
C PRO A 66 -3.81 14.37 -10.66
N VAL A 67 -3.30 15.58 -10.44
CA VAL A 67 -3.99 16.61 -9.66
C VAL A 67 -5.20 17.10 -10.47
#